data_AF-A0A924NR92-F1
#
_entry.id   AF-A0A924NR92-F1
#
_cell.length_a   1.000
_cell.length_b   1.000
_cell.length_c   1.000
_cell.angle_alpha   90.00
_cell.angle_beta   90.00
_cell.angle_gamma   90.00
#
_symmetry.space_group_name_H-M   'P 1'
#
loop_
_entity.id
_entity.type
_entity.pdbx_description
1 polymer ?
#
loop_
_entity_poly.entity_id
_entity_poly.type
_entity_poly.pdbx_seq_one_letter_code
_entity_poly.pdbx_strand_id
1 'polypeptide(L)'
;MKYEIGVTQATGSRIKNLLYKGVAINPTQEFIVATNNYRASGGGSFPGLDGSKTIYASPDANRDVLISYIKTTKSLTRVANGSARSWKFTPVTTAGLVTFTSSPGKLALATTAGLNGITQVLADDGSGKNLALYAIDLSR
;
A
#
# COMPACT_ATOMS: atom_id res chain seq x y z
N MET A 1 -2.62 3.12 12.15
CA MET A 1 -1.19 3.48 12.14
C MET A 1 -0.95 4.41 10.96
N LYS A 2 -0.18 5.49 11.14
CA LYS A 2 0.22 6.43 10.09
C LYS A 2 1.74 6.63 10.15
N TYR A 3 2.43 6.66 9.02
CA TYR A 3 3.87 6.91 8.98
C TYR A 3 4.31 7.46 7.62
N GLU A 4 5.55 7.93 7.57
CA GLU A 4 6.20 8.36 6.34
C GLU A 4 7.39 7.48 6.00
N ILE A 5 7.66 7.33 4.70
CA ILE A 5 8.82 6.60 4.18
C ILE A 5 9.75 7.61 3.49
N GLY A 6 10.91 7.89 4.09
CA GLY A 6 11.96 8.71 3.51
C GLY A 6 12.87 7.87 2.62
N VAL A 7 12.57 7.77 1.33
CA VAL A 7 13.31 6.90 0.38
C VAL A 7 14.77 7.29 0.17
N THR A 8 15.13 8.55 0.45
CA THR A 8 16.52 9.06 0.38
C THR A 8 17.37 8.65 1.59
N GLN A 9 16.76 8.10 2.65
CA GLN A 9 17.49 7.64 3.83
C GLN A 9 18.03 6.23 3.61
N ALA A 10 19.11 5.90 4.32
CA ALA A 10 19.67 4.56 4.35
C ALA A 10 18.63 3.51 4.79
N THR A 11 18.77 2.29 4.28
CA THR A 11 17.96 1.14 4.72
C THR A 11 18.04 1.00 6.24
N GLY A 12 16.90 0.75 6.89
CA GLY A 12 16.78 0.73 8.35
C GLY A 12 16.42 2.08 8.98
N SER A 13 16.62 3.20 8.28
CA SER A 13 16.34 4.57 8.79
C SER A 13 15.27 5.31 7.99
N ARG A 14 14.44 4.59 7.22
CA ARG A 14 13.45 5.21 6.31
C ARG A 14 12.12 5.57 6.95
N ILE A 15 11.75 4.96 8.08
CA ILE A 15 10.44 5.20 8.70
C ILE A 15 10.51 6.47 9.56
N LYS A 16 9.62 7.42 9.27
CA LYS A 16 9.47 8.70 9.99
C LYS A 16 8.03 8.89 10.47
N ASN A 17 7.84 9.76 11.47
CA ASN A 17 6.51 10.19 11.95
C ASN A 17 5.55 9.02 12.20
N LEU A 18 6.03 7.96 12.86
CA LEU A 18 5.24 6.76 13.13
C LEU A 18 4.25 7.01 14.28
N LEU A 19 2.97 7.01 13.93
CA LEU A 19 1.85 7.30 14.82
C LEU A 19 0.88 6.12 14.91
N TYR A 20 0.44 5.82 16.13
CA TYR A 20 -0.70 4.95 16.39
C TYR A 20 -1.81 5.75 17.07
N LYS A 21 -3.03 5.68 16.51
CA LYS A 21 -4.20 6.49 16.96
C LYS A 21 -3.91 7.99 17.14
N GLY A 22 -3.02 8.54 16.30
CA GLY A 22 -2.63 9.96 16.33
C GLY A 22 -1.49 10.29 17.29
N VAL A 23 -1.00 9.33 18.08
CA VAL A 23 0.06 9.52 19.07
C VAL A 23 1.35 8.84 18.59
N ALA A 24 2.50 9.44 18.86
CA ALA A 24 3.80 8.82 18.60
C ALA A 24 3.92 7.49 19.33
N ILE A 25 4.42 6.46 18.65
CA ILE A 25 4.62 5.16 19.27
C ILE A 25 5.76 5.23 20.28
N ASN A 26 5.53 4.66 21.48
CA ASN A 26 6.62 4.35 22.40
C ASN A 26 7.35 3.08 21.89
N PRO A 27 8.68 3.09 21.70
CA PRO A 27 9.43 1.93 21.25
C PRO A 27 9.24 0.65 22.07
N THR A 28 8.84 0.75 23.33
CA THR A 28 8.57 -0.41 24.20
C THR A 28 7.09 -0.81 24.22
N GLN A 29 6.23 -0.14 23.46
CA GLN A 29 4.81 -0.46 23.39
C GLN A 29 4.59 -1.76 22.63
N GLU A 30 3.80 -2.65 23.22
CA GLU A 30 3.41 -3.91 22.59
C GLU A 30 2.15 -3.74 21.72
N PHE A 31 2.10 -4.49 20.62
CA PHE A 31 0.97 -4.51 19.69
C PHE A 31 0.63 -5.94 19.31
N ILE A 32 -0.67 -6.23 19.23
CA ILE A 32 -1.16 -7.40 18.51
C ILE A 32 -1.31 -7.00 17.04
N VAL A 33 -0.62 -7.72 16.16
CA VAL A 33 -0.64 -7.48 14.71
C VAL A 33 -1.29 -8.67 14.01
N ALA A 34 -2.34 -8.39 13.23
CA ALA A 34 -2.91 -9.39 12.33
C ALA A 34 -2.04 -9.49 11.06
N THR A 35 -1.60 -10.70 10.74
CA THR A 35 -0.80 -11.00 9.55
C THR A 35 -1.11 -12.41 9.04
N ASN A 36 -0.61 -12.77 7.85
CA ASN A 36 -0.76 -14.13 7.33
C ASN A 36 0.28 -15.09 7.93
N ASN A 37 0.01 -16.39 7.83
CA ASN A 37 0.89 -17.44 8.34
C ASN A 37 2.31 -17.36 7.77
N TYR A 38 2.48 -17.05 6.48
CA TYR A 38 3.80 -16.92 5.86
C TYR A 38 4.66 -15.86 6.57
N ARG A 39 4.12 -14.69 6.89
CA ARG A 39 4.85 -13.65 7.63
C ARG A 39 5.03 -14.01 9.11
N ALA A 40 4.01 -14.59 9.74
CA ALA A 40 4.10 -15.01 11.14
C ALA A 40 5.20 -16.05 11.38
N SER A 41 5.43 -16.94 10.41
CA SER A 41 6.48 -17.97 10.45
C SER A 41 7.86 -17.51 9.94
N GLY A 42 8.07 -16.20 9.74
CA GLY A 42 9.38 -15.64 9.32
C GLY A 42 9.63 -15.59 7.81
N GLY A 43 8.63 -15.90 6.99
CA GLY A 43 8.74 -15.78 5.54
C GLY A 43 9.10 -14.35 5.10
N GLY A 44 10.05 -14.25 4.18
CA GLY A 44 10.60 -12.97 3.73
C GLY A 44 11.65 -12.37 4.68
N SER A 45 12.14 -13.14 5.65
CA SER A 45 13.12 -12.70 6.66
C SER A 45 12.63 -11.49 7.45
N PHE A 46 11.34 -11.50 7.83
CA PHE A 46 10.75 -10.38 8.56
C PHE A 46 11.31 -10.33 10.00
N PRO A 47 11.88 -9.20 10.45
CA PRO A 47 12.54 -9.14 11.75
C PRO A 47 11.63 -9.52 12.92
N GLY A 48 12.14 -10.37 13.82
CA GLY A 48 11.47 -10.75 15.06
C GLY A 48 10.29 -11.70 14.91
N LEU A 49 10.02 -12.22 13.69
CA LEU A 49 9.01 -13.24 13.44
C LEU A 49 9.67 -14.53 12.96
N ASP A 50 9.46 -15.60 13.71
CA ASP A 50 9.93 -16.96 13.44
C ASP A 50 8.88 -18.02 13.86
N GLY A 51 7.64 -17.58 14.10
CA GLY A 51 6.55 -18.38 14.67
C GLY A 51 6.41 -18.27 16.18
N SER A 52 7.48 -17.98 16.93
CA SER A 52 7.47 -17.96 18.41
C SER A 52 6.59 -16.87 19.03
N LYS A 53 6.25 -15.83 18.27
CA LYS A 53 5.41 -14.70 18.70
C LYS A 53 3.92 -14.87 18.37
N THR A 54 3.52 -16.03 17.85
CA THR A 54 2.12 -16.28 17.48
C THR A 54 1.28 -16.54 18.73
N ILE A 55 0.39 -15.60 19.06
CA ILE A 55 -0.56 -15.75 20.18
C ILE A 55 -1.90 -16.37 19.75
N TYR A 56 -2.21 -16.33 18.46
CA TYR A 56 -3.43 -16.91 17.89
C TYR A 56 -3.20 -17.27 16.42
N ALA A 57 -3.45 -18.52 16.06
CA ALA A 57 -3.42 -19.01 14.69
C ALA A 57 -4.86 -19.27 14.23
N SER A 58 -5.43 -18.34 13.46
CA SER A 58 -6.76 -18.54 12.85
C SER A 58 -6.70 -19.70 11.86
N PRO A 59 -7.73 -20.59 11.84
CA PRO A 59 -7.86 -21.62 10.82
C PRO A 59 -8.37 -21.08 9.48
N ASP A 60 -8.84 -19.83 9.44
CA ASP A 60 -9.52 -19.27 8.27
C ASP A 60 -8.49 -18.85 7.21
N ALA A 61 -8.70 -19.28 5.97
CA ALA A 61 -7.91 -18.77 4.87
C ALA A 61 -8.25 -17.29 4.61
N ASN A 62 -7.26 -16.49 4.21
CA ASN A 62 -7.47 -15.07 3.84
C ASN A 62 -8.62 -14.87 2.84
N ARG A 63 -8.81 -15.84 1.92
CA ARG A 63 -9.90 -15.84 0.95
C ARG A 63 -11.26 -15.96 1.62
N ASP A 64 -11.40 -16.84 2.61
CA ASP A 64 -12.66 -17.07 3.31
C ASP A 64 -13.01 -15.88 4.21
N VAL A 65 -12.01 -15.27 4.86
CA VAL A 65 -12.16 -14.00 5.59
C VAL A 65 -12.70 -12.91 4.65
N LEU A 66 -12.14 -12.77 3.45
CA LEU A 66 -12.59 -11.78 2.47
C LEU A 66 -14.01 -12.08 1.95
N ILE A 67 -14.33 -13.35 1.65
CA ILE A 67 -15.68 -13.77 1.25
C ILE A 67 -16.70 -13.44 2.33
N SER A 68 -16.39 -13.78 3.58
CA SER A 68 -17.25 -13.49 4.74
C SER A 68 -17.47 -11.99 4.91
N TYR A 69 -16.41 -11.19 4.78
CA TYR A 69 -16.48 -9.73 4.83
C TYR A 69 -17.37 -9.16 3.73
N ILE A 70 -17.23 -9.62 2.48
CA ILE A 70 -18.07 -9.15 1.35
C ILE A 70 -19.54 -9.54 1.56
N LYS A 71 -19.82 -10.78 1.97
CA LYS A 71 -21.18 -11.25 2.25
C LYS A 71 -21.86 -10.46 3.36
N THR A 72 -21.11 -10.11 4.40
CA THR A 72 -21.61 -9.35 5.54
C THR A 72 -21.82 -7.88 5.20
N THR A 73 -20.84 -7.26 4.53
CA THR A 73 -20.85 -5.83 4.21
C THR A 73 -21.84 -5.50 3.09
N LYS A 74 -22.00 -6.40 2.12
CA LYS A 74 -22.89 -6.34 0.94
C LYS A 74 -22.61 -5.17 -0.01
N SER A 75 -22.73 -3.94 0.47
CA SER A 75 -22.43 -2.72 -0.27
C SER A 75 -21.01 -2.26 0.02
N LEU A 76 -20.15 -2.38 -0.98
CA LEU A 76 -18.76 -1.95 -0.89
C LEU A 76 -18.56 -0.70 -1.73
N THR A 77 -18.00 0.33 -1.09
CA THR A 77 -17.57 1.54 -1.79
C THR A 77 -16.11 1.80 -1.51
N ARG A 78 -15.42 2.44 -2.46
CA ARG A 78 -14.02 2.83 -2.26
C ARG A 78 -13.87 3.78 -1.06
N VAL A 79 -14.81 4.70 -0.88
CA VAL A 79 -14.78 5.70 0.20
C VAL A 79 -14.87 5.01 1.56
N ALA A 80 -15.80 4.06 1.74
CA ALA A 80 -16.01 3.39 3.02
C ALA A 80 -14.99 2.27 3.29
N ASN A 81 -14.53 1.55 2.26
CA ASN A 81 -13.82 0.28 2.45
C ASN A 81 -12.41 0.21 1.84
N GLY A 82 -11.99 1.23 1.06
CA GLY A 82 -10.71 1.22 0.33
C GLY A 82 -9.92 2.53 0.38
N SER A 83 -10.33 3.47 1.23
CA SER A 83 -9.74 4.81 1.32
C SER A 83 -8.61 4.91 2.34
N ALA A 84 -8.36 3.85 3.13
CA ALA A 84 -7.30 3.85 4.13
C ALA A 84 -5.92 4.12 3.49
N ARG A 85 -5.18 5.06 4.08
CA ARG A 85 -3.80 5.43 3.70
C ARG A 85 -2.95 5.46 4.97
N SER A 86 -2.32 4.34 5.27
CA SER A 86 -1.48 4.20 6.48
C SER A 86 -0.08 4.77 6.29
N TRP A 87 0.33 5.09 5.08
CA TRP A 87 1.66 5.62 4.79
C TRP A 87 1.66 6.59 3.61
N LYS A 88 2.69 7.43 3.55
CA LYS A 88 3.06 8.26 2.40
C LYS A 88 4.58 8.33 2.30
N PHE A 89 5.12 8.74 1.16
CA PHE A 89 6.53 9.12 1.10
C PHE A 89 6.74 10.47 1.78
N THR A 90 7.87 10.65 2.46
CA THR A 90 8.32 12.00 2.83
C THR A 90 8.58 12.78 1.54
N PRO A 91 8.10 14.04 1.42
CA PRO A 91 8.40 14.85 0.24
C PRO A 91 9.90 14.99 0.02
N VAL A 92 10.32 14.84 -1.24
CA VAL A 92 11.71 15.01 -1.67
C VAL A 92 11.73 15.80 -2.96
N THR A 93 12.85 16.44 -3.26
CA THR A 93 13.07 17.01 -4.59
C THR A 93 13.04 15.88 -5.61
N THR A 94 12.12 15.98 -6.56
CA THR A 94 11.98 15.05 -7.67
C THR A 94 12.27 15.77 -8.98
N ALA A 95 12.56 15.01 -10.02
CA ALA A 95 12.79 15.55 -11.35
C ALA A 95 12.39 14.53 -12.40
N GLY A 96 11.95 15.04 -13.55
CA GLY A 96 11.73 14.25 -14.74
C GLY A 96 10.38 13.55 -14.80
N LEU A 97 10.19 12.90 -15.94
CA LEU A 97 8.98 12.18 -16.30
C LEU A 97 9.11 10.72 -15.87
N VAL A 98 8.20 10.25 -15.02
CA VAL A 98 8.10 8.83 -14.68
C VAL A 98 6.98 8.21 -15.50
N THR A 99 7.31 7.23 -16.33
CA THR A 99 6.34 6.49 -17.14
C THR A 99 6.00 5.15 -16.51
N PHE A 100 4.75 4.71 -16.64
CA PHE A 100 4.29 3.39 -16.21
C PHE A 100 3.18 2.89 -17.13
N THR A 101 2.97 1.58 -17.18
CA THR A 101 1.91 0.96 -17.99
C THR A 101 0.74 0.53 -17.12
N SER A 102 -0.47 0.67 -17.66
CA SER A 102 -1.71 0.23 -16.99
C SER A 102 -2.81 -0.03 -18.02
N SER A 103 -3.95 -0.56 -17.59
CA SER A 103 -5.08 -0.74 -18.49
C SER A 103 -5.51 0.60 -19.12
N PRO A 104 -5.92 0.62 -20.40
CA PRO A 104 -6.44 1.82 -21.05
C PRO A 104 -7.70 2.39 -20.37
N GLY A 105 -7.92 3.69 -20.53
CA GLY A 105 -9.18 4.34 -20.13
C GLY A 105 -9.40 4.48 -18.61
N LYS A 106 -8.33 4.52 -17.80
CA LYS A 106 -8.43 4.56 -16.32
C LYS A 106 -8.20 5.94 -15.68
N LEU A 107 -7.96 6.99 -16.46
CA LEU A 107 -7.71 8.34 -15.92
C LEU A 107 -8.85 8.89 -15.05
N ALA A 108 -10.11 8.67 -15.46
CA ALA A 108 -11.27 9.08 -14.66
C ALA A 108 -11.31 8.37 -13.30
N LEU A 109 -11.01 7.07 -13.28
CA LEU A 109 -10.92 6.29 -12.04
C LEU A 109 -9.76 6.76 -11.15
N ALA A 110 -8.61 7.11 -11.74
CA ALA A 110 -7.47 7.68 -11.03
C ALA A 110 -7.82 9.03 -10.38
N THR A 111 -8.53 9.90 -11.12
CA THR A 111 -8.98 11.21 -10.63
C THR A 111 -9.95 11.06 -9.46
N THR A 112 -11.00 10.23 -9.62
CA THR A 112 -11.92 9.88 -8.51
C THR A 112 -11.18 9.22 -7.35
N ALA A 113 -10.03 8.59 -7.63
CA ALA A 113 -9.18 7.99 -6.63
C ALA A 113 -8.32 9.00 -5.84
N GLY A 114 -8.30 10.27 -6.23
CA GLY A 114 -7.41 11.32 -5.70
C GLY A 114 -5.99 11.22 -6.25
N LEU A 115 -5.77 10.45 -7.32
CA LEU A 115 -4.49 10.30 -8.00
C LEU A 115 -4.46 11.28 -9.17
N ASN A 116 -3.99 12.49 -8.88
CA ASN A 116 -3.90 13.58 -9.85
C ASN A 116 -2.52 13.62 -10.51
N GLY A 117 -2.36 14.40 -11.58
CA GLY A 117 -1.08 14.59 -12.27
C GLY A 117 -0.65 13.41 -13.15
N ILE A 118 -1.55 12.47 -13.43
CA ILE A 118 -1.32 11.36 -14.36
C ILE A 118 -1.82 11.75 -15.76
N THR A 119 -0.99 11.58 -16.76
CA THR A 119 -1.33 11.80 -18.18
C THR A 119 -1.13 10.53 -18.99
N GLN A 120 -1.99 10.25 -19.97
CA GLN A 120 -1.75 9.18 -20.93
C GLN A 120 -0.74 9.67 -21.98
N VAL A 121 0.33 8.91 -22.20
CA VAL A 121 1.36 9.17 -23.19
C VAL A 121 1.04 8.45 -24.50
N LEU A 122 0.69 7.15 -24.43
CA LEU A 122 0.30 6.34 -25.59
C LEU A 122 -0.93 5.50 -25.25
N ALA A 123 -1.83 5.34 -26.22
CA ALA A 123 -3.02 4.49 -26.07
C ALA A 123 -2.70 3.00 -26.06
N ASP A 124 -1.57 2.61 -26.68
CA ASP A 124 -1.00 1.28 -26.69
C ASP A 124 0.49 1.40 -26.34
N ASP A 125 0.97 0.60 -25.39
CA ASP A 125 2.38 0.57 -24.98
C ASP A 125 3.27 -0.28 -25.91
N GLY A 126 2.69 -0.91 -26.93
CA GLY A 126 3.37 -1.74 -27.92
C GLY A 126 3.74 -3.13 -27.41
N SER A 127 3.35 -3.51 -26.19
CA SER A 127 3.69 -4.81 -25.60
C SER A 127 2.78 -5.95 -26.07
N GLY A 128 1.69 -5.65 -26.77
CA GLY A 128 0.67 -6.63 -27.16
C GLY A 128 -0.18 -7.13 -25.98
N LYS A 129 -0.07 -6.51 -24.80
CA LYS A 129 -0.80 -6.91 -23.57
C LYS A 129 -2.05 -6.07 -23.31
N ASN A 130 -2.49 -5.28 -24.30
CA ASN A 130 -3.61 -4.36 -24.18
C ASN A 130 -3.43 -3.38 -22.99
N LEU A 131 -2.26 -2.73 -22.96
CA LEU A 131 -1.88 -1.74 -21.96
C LEU A 131 -1.64 -0.39 -22.64
N ALA A 132 -1.88 0.69 -21.91
CA ALA A 132 -1.55 2.05 -22.30
C ALA A 132 -0.35 2.55 -21.49
N LEU A 133 0.43 3.46 -22.08
CA LEU A 133 1.53 4.15 -21.40
C LEU A 133 1.02 5.43 -20.75
N TYR A 134 1.31 5.60 -19.47
CA TYR A 134 0.99 6.78 -18.68
C TYR A 134 2.25 7.41 -18.12
N ALA A 135 2.16 8.67 -17.69
CA ALA A 135 3.24 9.38 -17.04
C ALA A 135 2.77 10.23 -15.86
N ILE A 136 3.69 10.49 -14.95
CA ILE A 136 3.62 11.53 -13.92
C ILE A 136 4.85 12.42 -14.10
N ASP A 137 4.63 13.72 -14.26
CA ASP A 137 5.69 14.71 -14.29
C ASP A 137 6.05 15.10 -12.85
N LEU A 138 7.21 14.63 -12.40
CA LEU A 138 7.71 14.89 -11.05
C LEU A 138 8.64 16.11 -11.00
N SER A 139 8.75 16.90 -12.07
CA SER A 139 9.51 18.16 -12.05
C SER A 139 8.74 19.36 -11.49
N ARG A 140 7.47 19.14 -11.13
CA ARG A 140 6.53 20.17 -10.67
C ARG A 140 6.35 20.19 -9.16
#